data_AF-A0A8H7NLJ5-F1
#
_entry.id   AF-A0A8H7NLJ5-F1
#
_cell.length_a   1.000
_cell.length_b   1.000
_cell.length_c   1.000
_cell.angle_alpha   90.00
_cell.angle_beta   90.00
_cell.angle_gamma   90.00
#
_symmetry.space_group_name_H-M   'P 1'
#
loop_
_entity.id
_entity.type
_entity.pdbx_description
1 polymer ?
#
loop_
_entity_poly.entity_id
_entity_poly.type
_entity_poly.pdbx_seq_one_letter_code
_entity_poly.pdbx_strand_id
1 'polypeptide(L)'
;MAPTLNRINGLKADRKDSNPMAPAFMVSAPGKVIVFGEHSVVYGRAAIAAAISLRSYLHVTTLSKSKRTITLRFPDIGFVHTWNIDDLPWAMFQKPGKKKSYYDLVTELDPDLVDALEPHISAVSPDSPEELRKVHERSASAFLYLFLSLGSKSFPACLYTLRSTIPIGAGLGSSASISVCLSAALLLQVRTLAGPHPDQPSEEARLQVERINRWAFVSEMCIHGNPSGIDNTVATQGKAVFFQRTDYDKPPPSAPSGTSPSCPSCWSTPSRPSRRPSRSPRSAPSTRPTRTSSAPSWTPWVR
;
A
#
# COMPACT_ATOMS: atom_id res chain seq x y z
N MET A 1 73.37 -1.25 12.63
CA MET A 1 72.80 -1.01 11.29
C MET A 1 71.42 -1.65 11.24
N ALA A 2 70.37 -0.81 11.19
CA ALA A 2 68.96 -0.98 10.74
C ALA A 2 68.16 -2.30 11.00
N PRO A 3 66.81 -2.25 11.08
CA PRO A 3 65.94 -1.18 11.59
C PRO A 3 64.77 -1.67 12.49
N THR A 4 64.19 -0.69 13.17
CA THR A 4 62.97 -0.68 13.99
C THR A 4 61.70 -1.02 13.20
N LEU A 5 60.92 -1.99 13.67
CA LEU A 5 59.57 -2.28 13.15
C LEU A 5 58.51 -1.61 14.02
N ASN A 6 57.98 -0.48 13.54
CA ASN A 6 56.80 0.18 14.09
C ASN A 6 55.57 -0.72 13.92
N ARG A 7 55.07 -1.32 15.01
CA ARG A 7 53.77 -2.00 15.02
C ARG A 7 52.67 -0.97 15.32
N ILE A 8 52.12 -0.40 14.25
CA ILE A 8 50.93 0.46 14.28
C ILE A 8 49.71 -0.45 14.53
N ASN A 9 49.44 -0.81 15.78
CA ASN A 9 48.18 -1.44 16.14
C ASN A 9 47.11 -0.36 16.22
N GLY A 10 46.49 -0.08 15.06
CA GLY A 10 45.28 0.72 14.98
C GLY A 10 44.16 0.07 15.78
N LEU A 11 43.84 0.66 16.92
CA LEU A 11 42.60 0.42 17.65
C LEU A 11 41.45 0.78 16.71
N LYS A 12 40.87 -0.21 16.02
CA LYS A 12 39.49 -0.10 15.53
C LYS A 12 38.62 -0.05 16.78
N ALA A 13 38.38 1.16 17.26
CA ALA A 13 37.38 1.41 18.27
C ALA A 13 36.05 0.85 17.76
N ASP A 14 35.53 -0.17 18.43
CA ASP A 14 34.11 -0.51 18.37
C ASP A 14 33.35 0.77 18.76
N ARG A 15 32.93 1.53 17.74
CA ARG A 15 32.03 2.66 17.94
C ARG A 15 30.76 2.07 18.53
N LYS A 16 30.54 2.30 19.83
CA LYS A 16 29.23 2.12 20.46
C LYS A 16 28.17 2.63 19.50
N ASP A 17 27.24 1.75 19.11
CA ASP A 17 26.08 2.15 18.33
C ASP A 17 25.40 3.29 19.07
N SER A 18 25.43 4.46 18.45
CA SER A 18 24.85 5.68 19.01
C SER A 18 23.36 5.48 19.27
N ASN A 19 22.89 5.95 20.42
CA ASN A 19 21.49 5.79 20.82
C ASN A 19 20.53 6.31 19.74
N PRO A 20 19.40 5.61 19.51
CA PRO A 20 18.36 6.04 18.59
C PRO A 20 17.76 7.38 19.04
N MET A 21 17.38 8.22 18.07
CA MET A 21 16.86 9.57 18.36
C MET A 21 15.45 9.58 18.96
N ALA A 22 14.69 8.52 18.75
CA ALA A 22 13.34 8.29 19.26
C ALA A 22 13.10 6.78 19.44
N PRO A 23 12.19 6.37 20.34
CA PRO A 23 11.85 4.96 20.50
C PRO A 23 11.34 4.38 19.18
N ALA A 24 11.69 3.12 18.92
CA ALA A 24 11.10 2.38 17.81
C ALA A 24 9.61 2.16 18.07
N PHE A 25 8.82 2.14 17.01
CA PHE A 25 7.40 1.86 17.09
C PHE A 25 6.97 0.97 15.93
N MET A 26 5.80 0.36 16.06
CA MET A 26 5.24 -0.54 15.07
C MET A 26 3.81 -0.14 14.76
N VAL A 27 3.44 -0.23 13.48
CA VAL A 27 2.05 -0.13 13.03
C VAL A 27 1.67 -1.42 12.31
N SER A 28 0.36 -1.72 12.30
CA SER A 28 -0.15 -2.86 11.55
C SER A 28 -1.51 -2.57 10.94
N ALA A 29 -1.79 -3.20 9.79
CA ALA A 29 -3.07 -3.09 9.10
C ALA A 29 -3.54 -4.48 8.62
N PRO A 30 -4.84 -4.79 8.70
CA PRO A 30 -5.39 -6.02 8.14
C PRO A 30 -5.41 -6.01 6.61
N GLY A 31 -5.52 -7.19 6.01
CA GLY A 31 -5.92 -7.35 4.61
C GLY A 31 -7.44 -7.25 4.43
N LYS A 32 -7.90 -7.49 3.20
CA LYS A 32 -9.33 -7.54 2.85
C LYS A 32 -9.71 -8.91 2.28
N VAL A 33 -10.98 -9.28 2.42
CA VAL A 33 -11.65 -10.33 1.62
C VAL A 33 -13.03 -9.82 1.21
N ILE A 34 -13.45 -10.14 -0.02
CA ILE A 34 -14.84 -9.94 -0.44
C ILE A 34 -15.64 -11.14 0.07
N VAL A 35 -16.56 -10.92 1.01
CA VAL A 35 -17.34 -11.99 1.64
C VAL A 35 -18.52 -12.39 0.75
N PHE A 36 -19.16 -11.42 0.09
CA PHE A 36 -20.24 -11.65 -0.87
C PHE A 36 -20.21 -10.60 -1.99
N GLY A 37 -20.60 -11.01 -3.20
CA GLY A 37 -20.84 -10.08 -4.31
C GLY A 37 -19.64 -9.79 -5.22
N GLU A 38 -18.62 -10.65 -5.28
CA GLU A 38 -17.43 -10.49 -6.12
C GLU A 38 -17.77 -10.18 -7.59
N HIS A 39 -18.80 -10.85 -8.13
CA HIS A 39 -19.31 -10.60 -9.49
C HIS A 39 -20.44 -9.55 -9.52
N SER A 40 -21.09 -9.29 -8.39
CA SER A 40 -22.24 -8.40 -8.27
C SER A 40 -21.85 -6.92 -8.37
N VAL A 41 -20.64 -6.56 -7.90
CA VAL A 41 -20.09 -5.19 -8.01
C VAL A 41 -19.97 -4.75 -9.47
N VAL A 42 -19.59 -5.66 -10.36
CA VAL A 42 -19.40 -5.36 -11.79
C VAL A 42 -20.72 -4.96 -12.45
N TYR A 43 -21.85 -5.42 -11.91
CA TYR A 43 -23.20 -5.11 -12.40
C TYR A 43 -23.93 -4.05 -11.56
N GLY A 44 -23.20 -3.24 -10.77
CA GLY A 44 -23.78 -2.15 -9.98
C GLY A 44 -24.61 -2.61 -8.76
N ARG A 45 -24.48 -3.89 -8.36
CA ARG A 45 -25.14 -4.44 -7.17
C ARG A 45 -24.19 -4.42 -5.97
N ALA A 46 -24.78 -4.43 -4.78
CA ALA A 46 -24.05 -4.36 -3.52
C ALA A 46 -23.09 -5.55 -3.32
N ALA A 47 -21.96 -5.29 -2.68
CA ALA A 47 -21.04 -6.28 -2.16
C ALA A 47 -20.59 -5.95 -0.74
N ILE A 48 -20.17 -6.98 -0.02
CA ILE A 48 -19.68 -6.87 1.35
C ILE A 48 -18.21 -7.26 1.33
N ALA A 49 -17.34 -6.31 1.69
CA ALA A 49 -15.93 -6.56 1.92
C ALA A 49 -15.65 -6.55 3.43
N ALA A 50 -14.85 -7.49 3.92
CA ALA A 50 -14.47 -7.57 5.32
C ALA A 50 -12.96 -7.62 5.50
N ALA A 51 -12.47 -7.01 6.58
CA ALA A 51 -11.09 -7.14 6.98
C ALA A 51 -10.76 -8.57 7.41
N ILE A 52 -9.59 -9.08 7.01
CA ILE A 52 -9.08 -10.39 7.46
C ILE A 52 -8.04 -10.25 8.56
N SER A 53 -7.90 -11.31 9.35
CA SER A 53 -6.93 -11.39 10.45
C SER A 53 -5.47 -11.49 9.98
N LEU A 54 -5.20 -11.70 8.69
CA LEU A 54 -3.85 -11.56 8.13
C LEU A 54 -3.50 -10.06 8.04
N ARG A 55 -2.32 -9.70 8.54
CA ARG A 55 -1.89 -8.30 8.68
C ARG A 55 -0.54 -8.06 8.02
N SER A 56 -0.34 -6.82 7.60
CA SER A 56 0.97 -6.26 7.36
C SER A 56 1.43 -5.51 8.60
N TYR A 57 2.72 -5.57 8.88
CA TYR A 57 3.39 -4.97 10.01
C TYR A 57 4.53 -4.12 9.48
N LEU A 58 4.62 -2.88 9.97
CA LEU A 58 5.71 -1.97 9.65
C LEU A 58 6.38 -1.56 10.95
N HIS A 59 7.64 -1.94 11.07
CA HIS A 59 8.50 -1.57 12.19
C HIS A 59 9.37 -0.40 11.77
N VAL A 60 9.32 0.68 12.55
CA VAL A 60 10.07 1.91 12.28
C VAL A 60 11.09 2.12 13.38
N THR A 61 12.35 2.20 12.99
CA THR A 61 13.47 2.45 13.91
C THR A 61 14.14 3.75 13.51
N THR A 62 14.20 4.72 14.43
CA THR A 62 14.98 5.93 14.19
C THR A 62 16.46 5.64 14.42
N LEU A 63 17.28 6.07 13.48
CA LEU A 63 18.73 5.93 13.52
C LEU A 63 19.35 7.15 14.22
N SER A 64 20.63 7.04 14.52
CA SER A 64 21.42 8.10 15.14
C SER A 64 21.60 9.33 14.25
N LYS A 65 21.85 10.49 14.87
CA LYS A 65 22.10 11.79 14.20
C LYS A 65 23.22 11.76 13.14
N SER A 66 24.17 10.84 13.27
CA SER A 66 25.30 10.69 12.34
C SER A 66 24.90 10.21 10.95
N LYS A 67 23.72 9.60 10.80
CA LYS A 67 23.19 9.12 9.53
C LYS A 67 22.09 10.07 9.07
N ARG A 68 22.07 10.41 7.77
CA ARG A 68 20.99 11.17 7.11
C ARG A 68 20.33 10.31 6.02
N THR A 69 20.13 9.03 6.32
CA THR A 69 19.63 8.04 5.36
C THR A 69 18.26 7.51 5.76
N ILE A 70 17.43 7.24 4.77
CA ILE A 70 16.20 6.45 4.92
C ILE A 70 16.39 5.09 4.26
N THR A 71 16.09 4.02 4.98
CA THR A 71 16.17 2.66 4.44
C THR A 71 14.80 2.03 4.44
N LEU A 72 14.38 1.49 3.31
CA LEU A 72 13.17 0.69 3.17
C LEU A 72 13.56 -0.77 2.95
N ARG A 73 13.04 -1.65 3.79
CA ARG A 73 13.34 -3.08 3.78
C ARG A 73 12.06 -3.89 3.78
N PHE A 74 11.81 -4.62 2.70
CA PHE A 74 10.70 -5.58 2.54
C PHE A 74 11.30 -6.98 2.36
N PRO A 75 11.56 -7.72 3.45
CA PRO A 75 12.19 -9.04 3.39
C PRO A 75 11.38 -10.07 2.60
N ASP A 76 10.05 -9.96 2.58
CA ASP A 76 9.18 -10.94 1.92
C ASP A 76 9.33 -10.93 0.39
N ILE A 77 9.86 -9.86 -0.20
CA ILE A 77 10.18 -9.75 -1.63
C ILE A 77 11.69 -9.59 -1.89
N GLY A 78 12.53 -9.67 -0.84
CA GLY A 78 13.97 -9.46 -0.96
C GLY A 78 14.39 -8.01 -1.30
N PHE A 79 13.51 -7.04 -1.07
CA PHE A 79 13.78 -5.64 -1.40
C PHE A 79 14.43 -4.91 -0.21
N VAL A 80 15.60 -4.32 -0.46
CA VAL A 80 16.26 -3.40 0.48
C VAL A 80 16.85 -2.26 -0.33
N HIS A 81 16.51 -1.03 0.02
CA HIS A 81 17.11 0.14 -0.60
C HIS A 81 17.26 1.28 0.39
N THR A 82 18.33 2.08 0.23
CA THR A 82 18.66 3.19 1.10
C THR A 82 18.84 4.45 0.28
N TRP A 83 18.10 5.50 0.61
CA TRP A 83 18.27 6.84 0.05
C TRP A 83 18.94 7.77 1.05
N ASN A 84 19.72 8.71 0.56
CA ASN A 84 20.16 9.86 1.33
C ASN A 84 19.06 10.91 1.34
N ILE A 85 18.68 11.37 2.53
CA ILE A 85 17.62 12.37 2.72
C ILE A 85 17.96 13.65 1.97
N ASP A 86 19.22 14.08 1.94
CA ASP A 86 19.58 15.36 1.34
C ASP A 86 19.50 15.39 -0.19
N ASP A 87 19.60 14.22 -0.83
CA ASP A 87 19.63 14.08 -2.29
C ASP A 87 18.21 13.98 -2.90
N LEU A 88 17.18 13.84 -2.06
CA LEU A 88 15.79 13.74 -2.52
C LEU A 88 15.27 15.09 -3.04
N PRO A 89 14.26 15.10 -3.94
CA PRO A 89 13.78 16.29 -4.65
C PRO A 89 12.88 17.19 -3.78
N TRP A 90 13.32 17.57 -2.58
CA TRP A 90 12.58 18.40 -1.63
C TRP A 90 12.10 19.72 -2.24
N ALA A 91 12.91 20.32 -3.11
CA ALA A 91 12.57 21.59 -3.76
C ALA A 91 11.28 21.47 -4.59
N MET A 92 11.02 20.32 -5.23
CA MET A 92 9.80 20.11 -6.00
C MET A 92 8.57 19.93 -5.11
N PHE A 93 8.70 19.14 -4.05
CA PHE A 93 7.62 18.85 -3.10
C PHE A 93 7.29 20.03 -2.16
N GLN A 94 8.21 20.99 -1.99
CA GLN A 94 8.00 22.18 -1.15
C GLN A 94 7.59 23.43 -1.93
N LYS A 95 7.42 23.34 -3.27
CA LYS A 95 6.93 24.46 -4.08
C LYS A 95 5.54 24.92 -3.59
N PRO A 96 5.29 26.25 -3.50
CA PRO A 96 3.96 26.78 -3.21
C PRO A 96 2.92 26.22 -4.20
N GLY A 97 1.81 25.70 -3.69
CA GLY A 97 0.76 25.06 -4.50
C GLY A 97 0.93 23.55 -4.76
N LYS A 98 2.16 23.02 -4.67
CA LYS A 98 2.44 21.57 -4.77
C LYS A 98 2.65 20.89 -3.41
N LYS A 99 2.99 21.68 -2.38
CA LYS A 99 3.10 21.19 -1.01
C LYS A 99 1.72 20.73 -0.51
N LYS A 100 1.55 19.42 -0.41
CA LYS A 100 0.35 18.81 0.16
C LYS A 100 0.41 18.91 1.68
N SER A 101 -0.61 19.50 2.27
CA SER A 101 -0.86 19.39 3.69
C SER A 101 -1.46 18.02 4.03
N TYR A 102 -1.29 17.60 5.27
CA TYR A 102 -1.81 16.30 5.73
C TYR A 102 -3.35 16.19 5.68
N TYR A 103 -4.06 17.32 5.58
CA TYR A 103 -5.53 17.39 5.47
C TYR A 103 -6.04 17.52 4.03
N ASP A 104 -5.16 17.72 3.05
CA ASP A 104 -5.57 17.94 1.66
C ASP A 104 -6.13 16.64 1.06
N LEU A 105 -7.19 16.79 0.25
CA LEU A 105 -7.75 15.67 -0.49
C LEU A 105 -6.95 15.47 -1.77
N VAL A 106 -6.30 14.32 -1.88
CA VAL A 106 -5.53 13.95 -3.07
C VAL A 106 -6.35 12.95 -3.88
N THR A 107 -6.92 13.42 -4.99
CA THR A 107 -7.69 12.60 -5.93
C THR A 107 -6.86 12.11 -7.10
N GLU A 108 -5.73 12.77 -7.37
CA GLU A 108 -4.81 12.44 -8.46
C GLU A 108 -3.35 12.68 -8.06
N LEU A 109 -2.44 11.97 -8.73
CA LEU A 109 -1.01 12.17 -8.58
C LEU A 109 -0.56 13.32 -9.49
N ASP A 110 0.18 14.28 -8.92
CA ASP A 110 0.81 15.36 -9.68
C ASP A 110 1.93 14.77 -10.56
N PRO A 111 1.82 14.85 -11.90
CA PRO A 111 2.79 14.26 -12.82
C PRO A 111 4.21 14.79 -12.59
N ASP A 112 4.37 16.10 -12.31
CA ASP A 112 5.70 16.68 -12.10
C ASP A 112 6.37 16.13 -10.84
N LEU A 113 5.58 15.80 -9.82
CA LEU A 113 6.11 15.17 -8.60
C LEU A 113 6.51 13.73 -8.86
N VAL A 114 5.74 12.99 -9.65
CA VAL A 114 6.07 11.61 -10.04
C VAL A 114 7.35 11.58 -10.89
N ASP A 115 7.45 12.47 -11.89
CA ASP A 115 8.62 12.58 -12.75
C ASP A 115 9.88 12.95 -11.97
N ALA A 116 9.76 13.79 -10.94
CA ALA A 116 10.87 14.13 -10.05
C ALA A 116 11.41 12.94 -9.23
N LEU A 117 10.61 11.89 -9.02
CA LEU A 117 11.02 10.68 -8.30
C LEU A 117 11.73 9.66 -9.19
N GLU A 118 11.51 9.71 -10.50
CA GLU A 118 11.99 8.70 -11.47
C GLU A 118 13.51 8.41 -11.37
N PRO A 119 14.40 9.40 -11.20
CA PRO A 119 15.83 9.14 -11.02
C PRO A 119 16.16 8.33 -9.76
N HIS A 120 15.37 8.49 -8.69
CA HIS A 120 15.56 7.79 -7.42
C HIS A 120 14.91 6.41 -7.40
N ILE A 121 13.88 6.20 -8.23
CA ILE A 121 13.17 4.92 -8.39
C ILE A 121 13.95 4.01 -9.34
N SER A 122 14.41 4.51 -10.48
CA SER A 122 15.18 3.73 -11.47
C SER A 122 16.51 3.17 -10.94
N ALA A 123 17.06 3.77 -9.89
CA ALA A 123 18.25 3.29 -9.17
C ALA A 123 17.97 2.07 -8.26
N VAL A 124 16.71 1.66 -8.11
CA VAL A 124 16.31 0.57 -7.22
C VAL A 124 16.53 -0.80 -7.87
N SER A 125 17.27 -1.67 -7.19
CA SER A 125 17.43 -3.10 -7.53
C SER A 125 17.87 -3.35 -8.98
N PRO A 126 18.99 -2.74 -9.45
CA PRO A 126 19.43 -2.83 -10.84
C PRO A 126 19.68 -4.27 -11.31
N ASP A 127 20.14 -5.14 -10.40
CA ASP A 127 20.51 -6.53 -10.69
C ASP A 127 19.33 -7.52 -10.58
N SER A 128 18.14 -7.06 -10.21
CA SER A 128 16.98 -7.93 -10.04
C SER A 128 16.26 -8.22 -11.38
N PRO A 129 15.57 -9.38 -11.51
CA PRO A 129 14.74 -9.67 -12.68
C PRO A 129 13.69 -8.58 -12.93
N GLU A 130 13.38 -8.29 -14.19
CA GLU A 130 12.50 -7.17 -14.59
C GLU A 130 11.15 -7.15 -13.86
N GLU A 131 10.50 -8.32 -13.72
CA GLU A 131 9.20 -8.43 -13.04
C GLU A 131 9.30 -8.11 -11.54
N LEU A 132 10.38 -8.53 -10.88
CA LEU A 132 10.62 -8.24 -9.47
C LEU A 132 11.03 -6.77 -9.29
N ARG A 133 11.86 -6.26 -10.20
CA ARG A 133 12.29 -4.87 -10.24
C ARG A 133 11.10 -3.91 -10.34
N LYS A 134 10.12 -4.19 -11.21
CA LYS A 134 8.87 -3.40 -11.30
C LYS A 134 8.12 -3.34 -9.96
N VAL A 135 8.08 -4.43 -9.19
CA VAL A 135 7.45 -4.46 -7.86
C VAL A 135 8.24 -3.61 -6.87
N HIS A 136 9.58 -3.67 -6.92
CA HIS A 136 10.45 -2.85 -6.07
C HIS A 136 10.32 -1.36 -6.40
N GLU A 137 10.31 -1.00 -7.67
CA GLU A 137 10.14 0.36 -8.18
C GLU A 137 8.79 0.95 -7.75
N ARG A 138 7.69 0.20 -7.89
CA ARG A 138 6.36 0.64 -7.41
C ARG A 138 6.32 0.83 -5.90
N SER A 139 6.94 -0.07 -5.15
CA SER A 139 7.01 0.02 -3.69
C SER A 139 7.84 1.23 -3.24
N ALA A 140 8.97 1.48 -3.91
CA ALA A 140 9.81 2.64 -3.70
C ALA A 140 9.08 3.94 -4.05
N SER A 141 8.41 3.99 -5.20
CA SER A 141 7.61 5.13 -5.64
C SER A 141 6.54 5.50 -4.61
N ALA A 142 5.74 4.52 -4.18
CA ALA A 142 4.70 4.72 -3.18
C ALA A 142 5.25 5.23 -1.84
N PHE A 143 6.37 4.68 -1.37
CA PHE A 143 7.01 5.13 -0.14
C PHE A 143 7.60 6.54 -0.27
N LEU A 144 8.39 6.81 -1.31
CA LEU A 144 9.05 8.10 -1.53
C LEU A 144 8.03 9.22 -1.72
N TYR A 145 6.96 8.96 -2.47
CA TYR A 145 5.88 9.92 -2.68
C TYR A 145 5.24 10.33 -1.35
N LEU A 146 4.87 9.35 -0.51
CA LEU A 146 4.33 9.62 0.82
C LEU A 146 5.34 10.33 1.72
N PHE A 147 6.59 9.84 1.74
CA PHE A 147 7.64 10.37 2.59
C PHE A 147 7.97 11.84 2.26
N LEU A 148 8.02 12.21 0.99
CA LEU A 148 8.30 13.57 0.56
C LEU A 148 7.09 14.50 0.67
N SER A 149 5.88 13.95 0.53
CA SER A 149 4.64 14.72 0.70
C SER A 149 4.37 15.05 2.16
N LEU A 150 4.57 14.10 3.07
CA LEU A 150 4.31 14.28 4.50
C LEU A 150 5.53 14.77 5.28
N GLY A 151 6.72 14.37 4.87
CA GLY A 151 7.97 14.61 5.58
C GLY A 151 8.56 15.99 5.36
N SER A 152 9.75 16.17 5.93
CA SER A 152 10.54 17.39 5.79
C SER A 152 12.03 17.06 5.75
N LYS A 153 12.87 17.96 5.23
CA LYS A 153 14.32 17.74 5.14
C LYS A 153 14.99 17.56 6.52
N SER A 154 14.33 17.97 7.60
CA SER A 154 14.77 17.77 8.98
C SER A 154 14.39 16.40 9.56
N PHE A 155 13.78 15.50 8.78
CA PHE A 155 13.44 14.16 9.24
C PHE A 155 14.67 13.43 9.78
N PRO A 156 14.55 12.71 10.91
CA PRO A 156 15.63 11.85 11.37
C PRO A 156 15.83 10.69 10.39
N ALA A 157 17.05 10.18 10.31
CA ALA A 157 17.32 8.94 9.61
C ALA A 157 16.48 7.80 10.20
N CYS A 158 15.88 6.98 9.34
CA CYS A 158 14.92 5.96 9.75
C CYS A 158 15.09 4.69 8.92
N LEU A 159 14.90 3.54 9.58
CA LEU A 159 14.75 2.24 8.94
C LEU A 159 13.29 1.81 9.03
N TYR A 160 12.68 1.57 7.87
CA TYR A 160 11.34 1.06 7.70
C TYR A 160 11.41 -0.41 7.30
N THR A 161 11.06 -1.31 8.21
CA THR A 161 11.03 -2.75 7.94
C THR A 161 9.59 -3.24 7.86
N LEU A 162 9.18 -3.67 6.67
CA LEU A 162 7.83 -4.15 6.40
C LEU A 162 7.80 -5.67 6.31
N ARG A 163 6.86 -6.31 7.02
CA ARG A 163 6.55 -7.73 6.90
C ARG A 163 5.06 -7.92 6.68
N SER A 164 4.66 -8.72 5.70
CA SER A 164 3.26 -9.06 5.48
C SER A 164 3.02 -10.55 5.61
N THR A 165 1.97 -10.90 6.36
CA THR A 165 1.45 -12.28 6.41
C THR A 165 0.42 -12.55 5.31
N ILE A 166 0.13 -11.54 4.47
CA ILE A 166 -0.86 -11.63 3.39
C ILE A 166 -0.15 -12.13 2.13
N PRO A 167 -0.60 -13.25 1.51
CA PRO A 167 -0.04 -13.74 0.26
C PRO A 167 -0.06 -12.68 -0.86
N ILE A 168 1.07 -12.53 -1.54
CA ILE A 168 1.23 -11.59 -2.66
C ILE A 168 0.40 -12.07 -3.85
N GLY A 169 -0.35 -11.17 -4.48
CA GLY A 169 -1.10 -11.46 -5.71
C GLY A 169 -2.38 -12.27 -5.52
N ALA A 170 -2.78 -12.61 -4.29
CA ALA A 170 -3.99 -13.41 -4.02
C ALA A 170 -5.30 -12.60 -4.02
N GLY A 171 -5.27 -11.30 -4.36
CA GLY A 171 -6.45 -10.43 -4.31
C GLY A 171 -6.90 -10.03 -2.89
N LEU A 172 -6.12 -10.39 -1.87
CA LEU A 172 -6.42 -10.17 -0.45
C LEU A 172 -6.07 -8.76 0.06
N GLY A 173 -5.79 -7.81 -0.84
CA GLY A 173 -5.48 -6.42 -0.48
C GLY A 173 -4.16 -6.23 0.25
N SER A 174 -3.12 -7.00 -0.08
CA SER A 174 -1.79 -6.84 0.54
C SER A 174 -1.18 -5.46 0.28
N SER A 175 -1.31 -4.92 -0.93
CA SER A 175 -0.82 -3.57 -1.27
C SER A 175 -1.53 -2.50 -0.42
N ALA A 176 -2.86 -2.59 -0.30
CA ALA A 176 -3.62 -1.65 0.51
C ALA A 176 -3.25 -1.72 1.99
N SER A 177 -3.06 -2.92 2.53
CA SER A 177 -2.58 -3.13 3.89
C SER A 177 -1.19 -2.49 4.12
N ILE A 178 -0.29 -2.62 3.14
CA ILE A 178 1.04 -1.99 3.15
C ILE A 178 0.92 -0.47 3.09
N SER A 179 0.11 0.05 2.16
CA SER A 179 -0.19 1.47 1.99
C SER A 179 -0.70 2.11 3.29
N VAL A 180 -1.65 1.45 3.97
CA VAL A 180 -2.17 1.89 5.28
C VAL A 180 -1.06 1.92 6.34
N CYS A 181 -0.19 0.90 6.38
CA CYS A 181 0.94 0.90 7.32
C CYS A 181 1.91 2.04 7.05
N LEU A 182 2.30 2.27 5.78
CA LEU A 182 3.21 3.34 5.39
C LEU A 182 2.63 4.71 5.75
N SER A 183 1.37 4.96 5.40
CA SER A 183 0.69 6.22 5.71
C SER A 183 0.56 6.44 7.21
N ALA A 184 0.12 5.44 7.97
CA ALA A 184 -0.02 5.55 9.42
C ALA A 184 1.33 5.83 10.11
N ALA A 185 2.39 5.13 9.72
CA ALA A 185 3.72 5.33 10.29
C ALA A 185 4.27 6.74 10.03
N LEU A 186 4.18 7.20 8.78
CA LEU A 186 4.66 8.54 8.41
C LEU A 186 3.85 9.63 9.12
N LEU A 187 2.53 9.49 9.19
CA LEU A 187 1.65 10.42 9.89
C LEU A 187 1.90 10.45 11.42
N LEU A 188 2.26 9.32 12.02
CA LEU A 188 2.71 9.27 13.43
C LEU A 188 4.06 9.97 13.62
N GLN A 189 5.00 9.80 12.70
CA GLN A 189 6.33 10.43 12.80
C GLN A 189 6.27 11.96 12.68
N VAL A 190 5.40 12.50 11.83
CA VAL A 190 5.16 13.96 11.76
C VAL A 190 4.32 14.48 12.93
N ARG A 191 3.91 13.60 13.86
CA ARG A 191 3.08 13.90 15.04
C ARG A 191 1.70 14.48 14.70
N THR A 192 1.19 14.14 13.51
CA THR A 192 -0.14 14.53 13.04
C THR A 192 -1.22 13.58 13.55
N LEU A 193 -0.86 12.33 13.84
CA LEU A 193 -1.73 11.37 14.52
C LEU A 193 -1.37 11.32 16.00
N ALA A 194 -2.39 11.26 16.84
CA ALA A 194 -2.22 10.88 18.23
C ALA A 194 -2.18 9.35 18.31
N GLY A 195 -1.37 8.81 19.24
CA GLY A 195 -1.48 7.39 19.56
C GLY A 195 -2.89 7.05 20.05
N PRO A 196 -3.35 5.79 19.90
CA PRO A 196 -4.64 5.38 20.43
C PRO A 196 -4.65 5.63 21.95
N HIS A 197 -5.58 6.45 22.42
CA HIS A 197 -5.73 6.79 23.83
C HIS A 197 -7.15 6.39 24.28
N PRO A 198 -7.32 5.79 25.48
CA PRO A 198 -8.63 5.36 25.96
C PRO A 198 -9.65 6.50 26.03
N ASP A 199 -9.19 7.71 26.35
CA ASP A 199 -10.05 8.91 26.45
C ASP A 199 -10.20 9.68 25.13
N GLN A 200 -9.79 9.11 24.00
CA GLN A 200 -9.89 9.79 22.71
C GLN A 200 -11.36 9.94 22.28
N PRO A 201 -11.83 11.16 21.94
CA PRO A 201 -13.17 11.35 21.41
C PRO A 201 -13.39 10.54 20.13
N SER A 202 -14.58 9.94 19.97
CA SER A 202 -14.91 9.10 18.82
C SER A 202 -14.77 9.82 17.48
N GLU A 203 -15.09 11.12 17.44
CA GLU A 203 -14.95 11.95 16.23
C GLU A 203 -13.48 12.20 15.88
N GLU A 204 -12.61 12.36 16.88
CA GLU A 204 -11.18 12.51 16.63
C GLU A 204 -10.58 11.21 16.09
N ALA A 205 -10.93 10.06 16.70
CA ALA A 205 -10.51 8.75 16.22
C ALA A 205 -10.96 8.52 14.76
N ARG A 206 -12.20 8.89 14.43
CA ARG A 206 -12.73 8.82 13.05
C ARG A 206 -11.94 9.70 12.08
N LEU A 207 -11.63 10.94 12.46
CA LEU A 207 -10.86 11.86 11.62
C LEU A 207 -9.43 11.35 11.38
N GLN A 208 -8.82 10.74 12.39
CA GLN A 208 -7.49 10.13 12.27
C GLN A 208 -7.49 8.93 11.32
N VAL A 209 -8.48 8.04 11.44
CA VAL A 209 -8.69 6.90 10.52
C VAL A 209 -8.91 7.38 9.09
N GLU A 210 -9.77 8.38 8.90
CA GLU A 210 -10.04 8.96 7.58
C GLU A 210 -8.78 9.58 6.95
N ARG A 211 -7.94 10.24 7.76
CA ARG A 211 -6.66 10.78 7.30
C ARG A 211 -5.71 9.69 6.83
N ILE A 212 -5.62 8.57 7.56
CA ILE A 212 -4.83 7.41 7.14
C ILE A 212 -5.36 6.87 5.81
N ASN A 213 -6.68 6.76 5.66
CA ASN A 213 -7.31 6.22 4.44
C ASN A 213 -6.97 7.06 3.21
N ARG A 214 -7.05 8.39 3.33
CA ARG A 214 -6.72 9.33 2.24
C ARG A 214 -5.28 9.16 1.76
N TRP A 215 -4.32 9.10 2.69
CA TRP A 215 -2.92 8.90 2.30
C TRP A 215 -2.64 7.47 1.80
N ALA A 216 -3.34 6.47 2.33
CA ALA A 216 -3.26 5.11 1.81
C ALA A 216 -3.81 5.01 0.38
N PHE A 217 -4.83 5.80 0.04
CA PHE A 217 -5.35 5.92 -1.33
C PHE A 217 -4.27 6.45 -2.29
N VAL A 218 -3.54 7.49 -1.89
CA VAL A 218 -2.43 8.04 -2.68
C VAL A 218 -1.36 6.99 -2.93
N SER A 219 -1.01 6.22 -1.90
CA SER A 219 -0.05 5.13 -2.03
C SER A 219 -0.53 4.05 -3.00
N GLU A 220 -1.81 3.67 -2.94
CA GLU A 220 -2.42 2.74 -3.91
C GLU A 220 -2.43 3.29 -5.34
N MET A 221 -2.60 4.62 -5.52
CA MET A 221 -2.46 5.25 -6.84
C MET A 221 -1.04 5.10 -7.38
N CYS A 222 -0.01 5.23 -6.54
CA CYS A 222 1.38 5.01 -6.98
C CYS A 222 1.65 3.56 -7.41
N ILE A 223 0.97 2.57 -6.81
CA ILE A 223 1.20 1.14 -7.08
C ILE A 223 0.38 0.65 -8.28
N HIS A 224 -0.89 1.07 -8.38
CA HIS A 224 -1.87 0.53 -9.34
C HIS A 224 -2.38 1.55 -10.37
N GLY A 225 -2.07 2.83 -10.22
CA GLY A 225 -2.55 3.92 -11.08
C GLY A 225 -3.95 4.38 -10.71
N ASN A 226 -4.98 3.57 -11.00
CA ASN A 226 -6.40 3.92 -10.78
C ASN A 226 -7.12 2.93 -9.84
N PRO A 227 -6.83 2.98 -8.52
CA PRO A 227 -7.48 2.13 -7.52
C PRO A 227 -8.94 2.54 -7.27
N SER A 228 -9.78 1.57 -6.89
CA SER A 228 -11.20 1.81 -6.58
C SER A 228 -11.46 2.47 -5.23
N GLY A 229 -10.46 2.51 -4.34
CA GLY A 229 -10.60 3.04 -2.98
C GLY A 229 -11.29 2.10 -1.98
N ILE A 230 -11.64 0.87 -2.38
CA ILE A 230 -12.27 -0.11 -1.48
C ILE A 230 -11.23 -0.71 -0.55
N ASP A 231 -10.08 -1.07 -1.12
CA ASP A 231 -9.09 -1.93 -0.48
C ASP A 231 -8.45 -1.25 0.72
N ASN A 232 -8.01 0.00 0.51
CA ASN A 232 -7.48 0.87 1.56
C ASN A 232 -8.56 1.24 2.58
N THR A 233 -9.81 1.49 2.16
CA THR A 233 -10.90 1.80 3.09
C THR A 233 -11.17 0.64 4.05
N VAL A 234 -11.26 -0.59 3.53
CA VAL A 234 -11.44 -1.80 4.35
C VAL A 234 -10.23 -2.03 5.25
N ALA A 235 -9.01 -1.88 4.71
CA ALA A 235 -7.78 -2.03 5.48
C ALA A 235 -7.63 -0.96 6.59
N THR A 236 -8.17 0.25 6.38
CA THR A 236 -8.04 1.36 7.35
C THR A 236 -9.09 1.33 8.44
N GLN A 237 -10.38 1.17 8.07
CA GLN A 237 -11.48 1.22 9.05
C GLN A 237 -11.55 -0.06 9.89
N GLY A 238 -11.07 -1.19 9.34
CA GLY A 238 -11.36 -2.51 9.88
C GLY A 238 -12.84 -2.85 9.80
N LYS A 239 -13.20 -4.10 10.13
CA LYS A 239 -14.58 -4.63 10.09
C LYS A 239 -15.11 -4.82 8.66
N ALA A 240 -16.42 -5.01 8.52
CA ALA A 240 -17.10 -5.16 7.24
C ALA A 240 -17.58 -3.81 6.70
N VAL A 241 -17.21 -3.49 5.46
CA VAL A 241 -17.63 -2.31 4.72
C VAL A 241 -18.66 -2.73 3.68
N PHE A 242 -19.79 -2.02 3.65
CA PHE A 242 -20.78 -2.18 2.58
C PHE A 242 -20.37 -1.33 1.39
N PHE A 243 -20.31 -1.95 0.21
CA PHE A 243 -19.89 -1.30 -1.01
C PHE A 243 -20.97 -1.42 -2.08
N GLN A 244 -21.37 -0.29 -2.66
CA GLN A 244 -22.22 -0.27 -3.84
C GLN A 244 -21.69 0.79 -4.81
N ARG A 245 -21.22 0.34 -5.98
CA ARG A 245 -20.80 1.25 -7.05
C ARG A 245 -22.01 1.63 -7.88
N THR A 246 -22.57 2.81 -7.64
CA THR A 246 -23.69 3.36 -8.40
C THR A 246 -23.24 4.21 -9.58
N ASP A 247 -22.02 4.76 -9.55
CA ASP A 247 -21.46 5.62 -10.59
C ASP A 247 -19.97 5.28 -10.82
N TYR A 248 -19.54 5.17 -12.07
CA TYR A 248 -18.17 4.74 -12.42
C TYR A 248 -17.16 5.89 -12.43
N ASP A 249 -17.65 7.13 -12.56
CA ASP A 249 -16.85 8.36 -12.67
C ASP A 249 -16.66 9.10 -11.33
N LYS A 250 -17.22 8.56 -10.23
CA LYS A 250 -17.10 9.13 -8.88
C LYS A 250 -16.64 8.07 -7.88
N PRO A 251 -15.82 8.44 -6.87
CA PRO A 251 -15.55 7.54 -5.76
C PRO A 251 -16.89 7.22 -5.07
N PRO A 252 -17.25 5.94 -4.91
CA PRO A 252 -18.54 5.56 -4.35
C PRO A 252 -18.61 5.87 -2.85
N PRO A 253 -19.79 6.21 -2.32
CA PRO A 253 -19.97 6.39 -0.88
C PRO A 253 -19.74 5.05 -0.16
N SER A 254 -18.80 5.02 0.78
CA SER A 254 -18.57 3.88 1.67
C SER A 254 -19.23 4.14 3.03
N ALA A 255 -20.03 3.20 3.51
CA ALA A 255 -20.66 3.26 4.82
C ALA A 255 -20.23 2.06 5.66
N PRO A 256 -19.72 2.25 6.89
CA PRO A 256 -19.41 1.14 7.79
C PRO A 256 -20.71 0.40 8.15
N SER A 257 -20.70 -0.93 8.05
CA SER A 257 -21.83 -1.73 8.53
C SER A 257 -21.86 -1.72 10.06
N GLY A 258 -23.04 -1.46 10.65
CA GLY A 258 -23.24 -1.51 12.09
C GLY A 258 -22.98 -2.91 12.64
N THR A 259 -22.08 -3.02 13.62
CA THR A 259 -21.76 -4.22 14.42
C THR A 259 -21.66 -5.54 13.63
N SER A 260 -20.46 -5.84 13.10
CA SER A 260 -20.13 -7.16 12.55
C SER A 260 -19.32 -7.97 13.58
N PRO A 261 -19.74 -9.19 13.97
CA PRO A 261 -18.97 -10.07 14.86
C PRO A 261 -17.73 -10.63 14.15
N SER A 262 -16.63 -10.82 14.89
CA SER A 262 -15.41 -11.42 14.37
C SER A 262 -15.61 -12.91 14.06
N CYS A 263 -15.60 -13.29 12.78
CA CYS A 263 -15.69 -14.70 12.37
C CYS A 263 -14.29 -15.31 12.14
N PRO A 264 -13.91 -16.40 12.83
CA PRO A 264 -12.73 -17.18 12.48
C PRO A 264 -13.00 -18.04 11.24
N SER A 265 -12.36 -17.72 10.11
CA SER A 265 -12.47 -18.49 8.86
C SER A 265 -11.13 -19.17 8.53
N CYS A 266 -11.17 -20.47 8.22
CA CYS A 266 -10.01 -21.25 7.77
C CYS A 266 -9.92 -21.17 6.23
N TRP A 267 -8.76 -20.76 5.68
CA TRP A 267 -8.59 -20.55 4.24
C TRP A 267 -7.50 -21.44 3.66
N SER A 268 -7.79 -22.03 2.49
CA SER A 268 -6.83 -22.75 1.65
C SER A 268 -6.62 -22.00 0.34
N THR A 269 -5.40 -21.54 0.03
CA THR A 269 -5.06 -20.90 -1.24
C THR A 269 -4.76 -21.96 -2.32
N PRO A 270 -5.51 -22.06 -3.43
CA PRO A 270 -5.13 -22.92 -4.53
C PRO A 270 -3.99 -22.26 -5.33
N SER A 271 -2.83 -22.90 -5.38
CA SER A 271 -1.68 -22.47 -6.20
C SER A 271 -1.94 -22.75 -7.69
N ARG A 272 -2.69 -21.86 -8.37
CA ARG A 272 -2.86 -21.85 -9.84
C ARG A 272 -2.52 -20.46 -10.41
N PRO A 273 -1.80 -20.36 -11.55
CA PRO A 273 -1.43 -19.08 -12.14
C PRO A 273 -2.64 -18.33 -12.71
N SER A 274 -2.46 -17.00 -12.82
CA SER A 274 -3.47 -15.97 -13.03
C SER A 274 -4.60 -16.29 -14.04
N ARG A 275 -5.86 -16.11 -13.62
CA ARG A 275 -7.00 -16.01 -14.53
C ARG A 275 -7.24 -14.54 -14.87
N ARG A 276 -7.13 -14.19 -16.15
CA ARG A 276 -7.66 -12.91 -16.67
C ARG A 276 -9.20 -12.95 -16.60
N PRO A 277 -9.89 -11.87 -16.21
CA PRO A 277 -11.32 -11.77 -16.40
C PRO A 277 -11.63 -11.85 -17.90
N SER A 278 -12.45 -12.80 -18.32
CA SER A 278 -12.89 -12.93 -19.71
C SER A 278 -13.66 -11.69 -20.12
N ARG A 279 -13.18 -10.99 -21.17
CA ARG A 279 -13.95 -9.94 -21.86
C ARG A 279 -15.26 -10.54 -22.37
N SER A 280 -16.38 -9.90 -22.02
CA SER A 280 -17.69 -10.18 -22.61
C SER A 280 -17.66 -9.97 -24.14
N PRO A 281 -18.35 -10.79 -24.95
CA PRO A 281 -18.38 -10.62 -26.39
C PRO A 281 -19.10 -9.31 -26.76
N ARG A 282 -18.56 -8.58 -27.74
CA ARG A 282 -19.20 -7.43 -28.36
C ARG A 282 -20.53 -7.86 -29.00
N SER A 283 -21.55 -7.04 -28.79
CA SER A 283 -22.84 -7.06 -29.49
C SER A 283 -22.64 -7.01 -31.00
N ALA A 284 -23.12 -8.03 -31.72
CA ALA A 284 -23.27 -8.02 -33.18
C ALA A 284 -24.71 -7.60 -33.54
N PRO A 285 -24.91 -6.89 -34.67
CA PRO A 285 -26.17 -6.21 -34.99
C PRO A 285 -27.25 -7.15 -35.52
N SER A 286 -28.50 -6.69 -35.35
CA SER A 286 -29.73 -7.37 -35.73
C SER A 286 -29.86 -7.61 -37.23
N THR A 287 -30.05 -8.86 -37.64
CA THR A 287 -30.69 -9.21 -38.91
C THR A 287 -31.68 -10.35 -38.69
N ARG A 288 -32.95 -10.07 -39.02
CA ARG A 288 -34.05 -11.04 -39.07
C ARG A 288 -33.88 -11.89 -40.33
N PRO A 289 -34.20 -13.20 -40.27
CA PRO A 289 -35.15 -13.69 -41.27
C PRO A 289 -36.18 -14.67 -40.72
N THR A 290 -37.22 -14.82 -41.53
CA THR A 290 -38.49 -15.52 -41.36
C THR A 290 -38.38 -17.05 -41.35
N ARG A 291 -39.02 -17.65 -40.34
CA ARG A 291 -39.95 -18.82 -40.34
C ARG A 291 -39.76 -19.91 -41.42
N THR A 292 -39.44 -21.14 -40.99
CA THR A 292 -40.15 -22.40 -41.36
C THR A 292 -39.75 -23.57 -40.43
N SER A 293 -40.66 -24.54 -40.38
CA SER A 293 -40.84 -25.68 -39.48
C SER A 293 -39.78 -26.78 -39.50
N SER A 294 -39.50 -27.40 -38.34
CA SER A 294 -39.66 -28.85 -38.06
C SER A 294 -38.92 -29.24 -36.77
N ALA A 295 -39.63 -29.92 -35.85
CA ALA A 295 -39.06 -30.73 -34.77
C ALA A 295 -38.70 -32.13 -35.36
N PRO A 296 -37.81 -32.96 -34.77
CA PRO A 296 -38.05 -33.54 -33.45
C PRO A 296 -36.83 -33.98 -32.59
N SER A 297 -37.18 -34.34 -31.35
CA SER A 297 -36.63 -35.43 -30.51
C SER A 297 -35.39 -35.19 -29.63
N TRP A 298 -35.62 -35.48 -28.35
CA TRP A 298 -34.71 -35.57 -27.23
C TRP A 298 -34.04 -36.96 -27.16
N THR A 299 -32.79 -37.04 -26.72
CA THR A 299 -32.28 -38.13 -25.86
C THR A 299 -31.01 -37.69 -25.12
N PRO A 300 -30.82 -38.06 -23.83
CA PRO A 300 -29.69 -37.64 -23.00
C PRO A 300 -28.57 -38.68 -22.99
N TRP A 301 -27.31 -38.25 -22.87
CA TRP A 301 -26.20 -39.15 -22.54
C TRP A 301 -25.46 -38.69 -21.29
N VAL A 302 -25.53 -39.58 -20.31
CA VAL A 302 -24.68 -39.71 -19.13
C VAL A 302 -23.42 -40.47 -19.54
N ARG A 303 -22.24 -39.95 -19.16
CA ARG A 303 -21.17 -40.70 -18.47
C ARG A 303 -20.09 -39.72 -18.00
#